data_AF-A0A0D0D1P6-F1
#
_entry.id   AF-A0A0D0D1P6-F1
#
_cell.length_a   1.000
_cell.length_b   1.000
_cell.length_c   1.000
_cell.angle_alpha   90.00
_cell.angle_beta   90.00
_cell.angle_gamma   90.00
#
_symmetry.space_group_name_H-M   'P 1'
#
loop_
_entity.id
_entity.type
_entity.pdbx_description
1 polymer ?
#
loop_
_entity_poly.entity_id
_entity_poly.type
_entity_poly.pdbx_seq_one_letter_code
_entity_poly.pdbx_strand_id
1 'polypeptide(L)'
;MRREKISKACKYIFKHGVGIDSQGVKKILCSESLVPTHNAFSDWFAEHTFSYLSTLVVDLLHKFELGVWKAVFMHLMPILFAHGGTSA
;
A
#
# COMPACT_ATOMS: atom_id res chain seq x y z
N MET A 1 -10.58 8.68 2.24
CA MET A 1 -9.97 9.76 1.42
C MET A 1 -8.88 9.28 0.45
N ARG A 2 -7.64 8.96 0.85
CA ARG A 2 -6.55 8.60 -0.11
C ARG A 2 -6.90 7.44 -1.05
N ARG A 3 -7.40 6.31 -0.51
CA ARG A 3 -7.76 5.12 -1.29
C ARG A 3 -8.92 5.37 -2.26
N GLU A 4 -9.90 6.18 -1.87
CA GLU A 4 -11.03 6.52 -2.75
C GLU A 4 -10.58 7.35 -3.95
N LYS A 5 -9.65 8.30 -3.75
CA LYS A 5 -9.03 9.08 -4.82
C LYS A 5 -8.24 8.19 -5.78
N ILE A 6 -7.44 7.26 -5.24
CA ILE A 6 -6.68 6.28 -6.04
C ILE A 6 -7.63 5.35 -6.81
N SER A 7 -8.67 4.81 -6.17
CA SER A 7 -9.65 3.93 -6.82
C SER A 7 -10.42 4.66 -7.93
N LYS A 8 -10.80 5.92 -7.69
CA LYS A 8 -11.45 6.76 -8.70
C LYS A 8 -10.52 7.02 -9.88
N ALA A 9 -9.25 7.39 -9.63
CA ALA A 9 -8.26 7.57 -10.68
C ALA A 9 -8.01 6.28 -11.48
N CYS A 10 -7.85 5.13 -10.82
CA CYS A 10 -7.72 3.83 -11.47
C CYS A 10 -8.96 3.47 -12.32
N LYS A 11 -10.17 3.76 -11.86
CA LYS A 11 -11.38 3.58 -12.68
C LYS A 11 -11.33 4.43 -13.95
N TYR A 12 -10.92 5.70 -13.86
CA TYR A 12 -10.77 6.55 -15.04
C TYR A 12 -9.72 6.03 -16.02
N ILE A 13 -8.55 5.61 -15.52
CA ILE A 13 -7.46 5.11 -16.36
C ILE A 13 -7.83 3.78 -17.01
N PHE A 14 -8.26 2.80 -16.22
CA PHE A 14 -8.42 1.42 -16.69
C PHE A 14 -9.80 1.12 -17.29
N LYS A 15 -10.88 1.77 -16.82
CA LYS A 15 -12.24 1.51 -17.36
C LYS A 15 -12.65 2.49 -18.45
N HIS A 16 -12.17 3.73 -18.39
CA HIS A 16 -12.54 4.78 -19.33
C HIS A 16 -11.43 5.14 -20.33
N GLY A 17 -10.27 4.46 -20.26
CA GLY A 17 -9.14 4.67 -21.18
C GLY A 17 -8.54 6.07 -21.09
N VAL A 18 -8.77 6.77 -19.98
CA VAL A 18 -8.30 8.15 -19.81
C VAL A 18 -6.80 8.13 -19.56
N GLY A 19 -6.05 8.91 -20.34
CA GLY A 19 -4.60 9.03 -20.16
C GLY A 19 -4.23 9.42 -18.73
N ILE A 20 -3.19 8.78 -18.19
CA ILE A 20 -2.67 9.04 -16.83
C ILE A 20 -2.27 10.51 -16.63
N ASP A 21 -1.88 11.18 -17.72
CA ASP A 21 -1.52 12.60 -17.76
C ASP A 21 -2.69 13.56 -17.95
N SER A 22 -3.93 13.05 -18.08
CA SER A 22 -5.12 13.89 -18.23
C SER A 22 -5.30 14.82 -17.02
N GLN A 23 -5.81 16.04 -17.26
CA GLN A 23 -6.10 16.99 -16.19
C GLN A 23 -7.05 16.42 -15.13
N GLY A 24 -7.99 15.55 -15.53
CA GLY A 24 -8.92 14.90 -14.61
C GLY A 24 -8.20 13.98 -13.62
N VAL A 25 -7.29 13.14 -14.11
CA VAL A 25 -6.49 12.23 -13.27
C VAL A 25 -5.46 13.00 -12.44
N LYS A 26 -4.77 13.99 -13.04
CA LYS A 26 -3.82 14.86 -12.33
C LYS A 26 -4.47 15.65 -11.21
N LYS A 27 -5.68 16.19 -11.39
CA LYS A 27 -6.38 16.93 -10.33
C LYS A 27 -6.72 16.04 -9.12
N ILE A 28 -7.05 14.77 -9.37
CA ILE A 28 -7.36 13.79 -8.32
C ILE A 28 -6.09 13.34 -7.58
N LEU A 29 -4.99 13.14 -8.30
CA LEU A 29 -3.78 12.51 -7.78
C LEU A 29 -2.70 13.51 -7.34
N CYS A 30 -2.40 14.55 -8.12
CA CYS A 30 -1.33 15.51 -7.83
C CYS A 30 -1.60 16.38 -6.60
N SER A 31 -2.87 16.61 -6.23
CA SER A 31 -3.20 17.42 -5.04
C SER A 31 -2.64 16.83 -3.74
N GLU A 32 -2.44 15.51 -3.69
CA GLU A 32 -1.86 14.80 -2.55
C GLU A 32 -0.58 14.04 -2.94
N SER A 33 0.03 14.36 -4.09
CA SER A 33 1.18 13.63 -4.65
C SER A 33 0.98 12.11 -4.67
N LEU A 34 -0.24 11.67 -4.99
CA LEU A 34 -0.62 10.27 -5.03
C LEU A 34 -0.28 9.67 -6.39
N VAL A 35 0.12 8.41 -6.38
CA VAL A 35 0.27 7.57 -7.57
C VAL A 35 -0.90 6.60 -7.65
N PRO A 36 -1.37 6.24 -8.87
CA PRO A 36 -2.48 5.31 -9.07
C PRO A 36 -2.03 3.85 -8.86
N THR A 37 -1.40 3.59 -7.72
CA THR A 37 -0.84 2.28 -7.38
C THR A 37 -1.66 1.67 -6.27
N HIS A 38 -2.25 0.50 -6.54
CA HIS A 38 -2.75 -0.39 -5.50
C HIS A 38 -1.59 -1.27 -5.05
N ASN A 39 -1.38 -1.40 -3.74
CA ASN A 39 -0.47 -2.41 -3.21
C ASN A 39 -1.25 -3.35 -2.28
N ALA A 40 -0.79 -4.60 -2.20
CA ALA A 40 -1.44 -5.64 -1.39
C ALA A 40 -1.50 -5.27 0.11
N PHE A 41 -0.56 -4.44 0.60
CA PHE A 41 -0.59 -3.93 1.98
C PHE A 41 -1.75 -2.96 2.20
N SER A 42 -2.13 -2.17 1.21
CA SER A 42 -3.23 -1.21 1.28
C SER A 42 -4.58 -1.91 1.30
N ASP A 43 -4.67 -3.08 0.65
CA ASP A 43 -5.81 -4.00 0.72
C ASP A 43 -5.87 -4.71 2.08
N TRP A 44 -4.77 -5.30 2.54
CA TRP A 44 -4.76 -6.05 3.80
C TRP A 44 -5.01 -5.14 5.01
N PHE A 45 -4.29 -4.02 5.10
CA PHE A 45 -4.53 -3.03 6.14
C PHE A 45 -5.75 -2.14 5.82
N ALA A 46 -6.62 -2.54 4.89
CA ALA A 46 -7.83 -1.77 4.61
C ALA A 46 -8.82 -1.83 5.76
N GLU A 47 -8.96 -3.02 6.35
CA GLU A 47 -9.91 -3.36 7.42
C GLU A 47 -9.41 -2.90 8.79
N HIS A 48 -8.10 -2.76 8.94
CA HIS A 48 -7.48 -2.24 10.14
C HIS A 48 -7.34 -0.72 9.98
N THR A 49 -7.80 0.09 10.95
CA THR A 49 -7.61 1.55 11.01
C THR A 49 -6.15 1.96 11.21
N PHE A 50 -5.22 1.13 10.76
CA PHE A 50 -3.79 1.25 10.94
C PHE A 50 -3.14 1.79 9.66
N SER A 51 -2.48 2.94 9.77
CA SER A 51 -1.66 3.48 8.70
C SER A 51 -0.34 2.72 8.63
N TYR A 52 -0.28 1.67 7.80
CA TYR A 52 0.95 0.86 7.65
C TYR A 52 2.15 1.69 7.17
N LEU A 53 1.90 2.76 6.39
CA LEU A 53 2.95 3.66 5.92
C LEU A 53 3.64 4.40 7.06
N SER A 54 2.91 4.91 8.05
CA SER A 54 3.52 5.62 9.18
C SER A 54 4.35 4.69 10.07
N THR A 55 3.98 3.42 10.16
CA THR A 55 4.65 2.43 11.01
C THR A 55 5.94 1.91 10.39
N LEU A 56 5.98 1.76 9.06
CA LEU A 56 7.12 1.18 8.35
C LEU A 56 8.16 2.23 7.92
N VAL A 57 7.72 3.46 7.64
CA VAL A 57 8.57 4.48 6.98
C VAL A 57 9.60 5.10 7.91
N VAL A 58 9.28 5.34 9.19
CA VAL A 58 10.13 6.22 10.02
C VAL A 58 11.21 5.45 10.77
N ASP A 59 10.92 4.25 11.28
CA ASP A 59 11.89 3.52 12.12
C ASP A 59 12.43 2.24 11.48
N LEU A 60 11.61 1.50 10.73
CA LEU A 60 11.97 0.16 10.28
C LEU A 60 12.81 0.20 8.99
N LEU A 61 12.36 0.93 7.97
CA LEU A 61 13.07 0.97 6.67
C LEU A 61 14.31 1.87 6.67
N HIS A 62 14.39 2.85 7.57
CA HIS A 62 15.56 3.73 7.68
C HIS A 62 16.69 3.14 8.52
N LYS A 63 16.37 2.36 9.57
CA LYS A 63 17.37 1.78 10.48
C LYS A 63 17.83 0.38 10.08
N PHE A 64 17.01 -0.36 9.32
CA PHE A 64 17.42 -1.69 8.84
C PHE A 64 18.09 -1.60 7.48
N GLU A 65 19.30 -2.13 7.37
CA GLU A 65 19.89 -2.43 6.07
C GLU A 65 18.97 -3.38 5.29
N LEU A 66 18.82 -3.17 3.98
CA LEU A 66 17.91 -3.94 3.12
C LEU A 66 18.09 -5.47 3.26
N GLY A 67 19.33 -5.92 3.47
CA GLY A 67 19.67 -7.33 3.70
C GLY A 67 19.13 -7.88 5.01
N VAL A 68 19.18 -7.08 6.09
CA VAL A 68 18.66 -7.46 7.41
C VAL A 68 17.13 -7.48 7.39
N TRP A 69 16.49 -6.51 6.73
CA TRP A 69 15.03 -6.51 6.56
C TRP A 69 14.55 -7.78 5.85
N LYS A 70 15.23 -8.20 4.78
CA LYS A 70 14.86 -9.42 4.05
C LYS A 70 14.93 -10.67 4.93
N ALA A 71 15.97 -10.80 5.77
CA ALA A 71 16.12 -11.91 6.70
C ALA A 71 15.01 -11.90 7.77
N VAL A 72 14.77 -10.75 8.40
CA VAL A 72 13.72 -10.58 9.42
C VAL A 72 12.34 -10.87 8.83
N PHE A 73 12.03 -10.35 7.65
CA PHE A 73 10.76 -10.60 6.98
C PHE A 73 10.55 -12.10 6.70
N MET A 74 11.59 -12.78 6.23
CA MET A 74 11.55 -14.22 5.97
C MET A 74 11.32 -15.04 7.24
N HIS A 75 11.84 -14.60 8.39
CA HIS A 75 11.58 -15.23 9.69
C HIS A 75 10.19 -14.93 10.26
N LEU A 76 9.63 -13.75 9.98
CA LEU A 76 8.29 -13.37 10.45
C LEU A 76 7.16 -14.10 9.71
N MET A 77 7.33 -14.45 8.42
CA MET A 77 6.27 -15.12 7.65
C MET A 77 5.85 -16.47 8.25
N PRO A 78 6.77 -17.41 8.60
CA PRO A 78 6.39 -18.66 9.26
C PRO A 78 5.74 -18.47 10.63
N ILE A 79 6.18 -17.48 11.42
CA ILE A 79 5.62 -17.20 12.74
C ILE A 79 4.17 -16.70 12.61
N LEU A 80 3.92 -15.80 11.65
CA LEU A 80 2.58 -15.31 11.36
C LEU A 80 1.66 -16.42 10.85
N PHE A 81 2.18 -17.30 9.99
CA PHE A 81 1.45 -18.46 9.50
C PHE A 81 1.09 -19.43 10.64
N ALA A 82 2.02 -19.68 11.56
CA ALA A 82 1.77 -20.51 12.74
C ALA A 82 0.73 -19.87 13.69
N HIS A 83 0.73 -18.55 13.83
CA HIS A 83 -0.23 -17.83 14.67
C HIS A 83 -1.65 -17.79 14.05
N GLY A 84 -1.75 -17.56 12.73
CA GLY A 84 -3.01 -17.55 11.99
C GLY A 84 -3.57 -18.94 11.68
N GLY A 85 -2.79 -20.01 11.88
CA GLY A 85 -3.17 -21.40 11.67
C GLY A 85 -4.09 -22.00 12.74
N THR A 86 -4.61 -21.20 13.68
CA THR A 86 -5.53 -21.64 14.74
C THR A 86 -6.89 -20.95 14.59
N SER A 87 -7.52 -21.14 13.42
CA SER A 87 -8.95 -20.92 13.24
C SER A 87 -9.52 -22.17 12.58
N ALA A 88 -9.68 -23.21 13.41
CA ALA A 88 -10.51 -24.38 13.15
C ALA A 88 -11.74 -24.29 14.05
#